data_AF-A0A1V6FLU7-F1
#
_entry.id   AF-A0A1V6FLU7-F1
#
_cell.length_a   1.000
_cell.length_b   1.000
_cell.length_c   1.000
_cell.angle_alpha   90.00
_cell.angle_beta   90.00
_cell.angle_gamma   90.00
#
_symmetry.space_group_name_H-M   'P 1'
#
loop_
_entity.id
_entity.type
_entity.pdbx_description
1 polymer ?
#
loop_
_entity_poly.entity_id
_entity_poly.type
_entity_poly.pdbx_seq_one_letter_code
_entity_poly.pdbx_strand_id
1 'polypeptide(L)'
;MELAIYFANYERLSEIDQALHAVDLTEIPGYLNVALFQLDPNLTDDVGNVTALKWMNPLMARQGLDFTRLYFGQEFCQNLTPPPEEVEMAYYFSRQQGWQFTYVTGGYLTEPSLEVTRRNLEKLAELEPTAEVVFNDWGVFRMMRRDFPDFVPIMGRILNKQVRLNLFTETGDELPISRDSINLSYEELRSNQIDAYRDVNISNPDYLPHLHAWGVRGIDMDITPQGVERPEDGWNMQLGFYYPWGFIATARNCPTAGTLDVTRMFMMKDKPCGKPCRKYNCSPNLLQFDTPLIMRGPTLFVFHADYAAPYFNGQVKYERLIYQPYIPL
;
A
#
# COMPACT_ATOMS: atom_id res chain seq x y z
N MET A 1 -0.83 10.45 16.24
CA MET A 1 -0.78 10.04 14.82
C MET A 1 0.66 10.16 14.37
N GLU A 2 1.23 9.08 13.86
CA GLU A 2 2.59 9.00 13.31
C GLU A 2 2.53 9.17 11.79
N LEU A 3 3.47 9.93 11.23
CA LEU A 3 3.62 10.05 9.78
C LEU A 3 4.82 9.23 9.32
N ALA A 4 4.57 8.25 8.46
CA ALA A 4 5.57 7.38 7.87
C ALA A 4 5.70 7.66 6.36
N ILE A 5 6.87 7.39 5.79
CA ILE A 5 7.09 7.42 4.35
C ILE A 5 7.53 6.04 3.86
N TYR A 6 7.04 5.61 2.69
CA TYR A 6 7.29 4.29 2.13
C TYR A 6 8.06 4.35 0.82
N PHE A 7 9.18 3.61 0.78
CA PHE A 7 9.95 3.36 -0.44
C PHE A 7 10.16 1.87 -0.65
N ALA A 8 10.01 1.43 -1.89
CA ALA A 8 10.08 0.02 -2.23
C ALA A 8 11.51 -0.44 -2.64
N ASN A 9 12.37 0.51 -3.01
CA ASN A 9 13.76 0.31 -3.41
C ASN A 9 14.63 1.49 -2.98
N TYR A 10 15.95 1.26 -2.90
CA TYR A 10 16.88 2.26 -2.40
C TYR A 10 17.10 3.44 -3.36
N GLU A 11 17.01 3.21 -4.68
CA GLU A 11 17.17 4.25 -5.71
C GLU A 11 16.19 5.40 -5.46
N ARG A 12 14.89 5.10 -5.29
CA ARG A 12 13.89 6.13 -4.97
C ARG A 12 14.04 6.73 -3.58
N LEU A 13 14.49 5.96 -2.59
CA LEU A 13 14.78 6.50 -1.26
C LEU A 13 15.91 7.53 -1.32
N SER A 14 16.93 7.31 -2.16
CA SER A 14 18.03 8.25 -2.33
C SER A 14 17.61 9.57 -3.00
N GLU A 15 16.43 9.59 -3.64
CA GLU A 15 15.80 10.76 -4.26
C GLU A 15 14.67 11.36 -3.38
N ILE A 16 14.70 11.14 -2.06
CA ILE A 16 13.62 11.58 -1.15
C ILE A 16 13.30 13.07 -1.24
N ASP A 17 14.31 13.92 -1.47
CA ASP A 17 14.11 15.36 -1.60
C ASP A 17 13.22 15.70 -2.81
N GLN A 18 13.34 14.94 -3.90
CA GLN A 18 12.44 15.05 -5.06
C GLN A 18 11.03 14.53 -4.72
N ALA A 19 10.94 13.43 -3.97
CA ALA A 19 9.66 12.86 -3.54
C ALA A 19 8.87 13.82 -2.63
N LEU A 20 9.56 14.63 -1.83
CA LEU A 20 8.97 15.60 -0.91
C LEU A 20 8.88 17.02 -1.50
N HIS A 21 9.32 17.21 -2.75
CA HIS A 21 9.27 18.51 -3.40
C HIS A 21 7.85 18.86 -3.83
N ALA A 22 7.18 19.70 -3.04
CA ALA A 22 5.87 20.22 -3.39
C ALA A 22 5.97 21.28 -4.49
N VAL A 23 5.32 21.01 -5.61
CA VAL A 23 5.24 21.94 -6.73
C VAL A 23 3.88 22.63 -6.72
N ASP A 24 3.87 23.97 -6.72
CA ASP A 24 2.63 24.71 -6.94
C ASP A 24 2.25 24.69 -8.42
N LEU A 25 1.40 23.72 -8.79
CA LEU A 25 0.90 23.60 -10.15
C LEU A 25 0.07 24.82 -10.60
N THR A 26 -0.39 25.71 -9.70
CA THR A 26 -1.11 26.93 -10.10
C THR A 26 -0.18 27.98 -10.70
N GLU A 27 1.12 27.91 -10.40
CA GLU A 27 2.15 28.79 -10.95
C GLU A 27 2.75 28.25 -12.26
N ILE A 28 2.43 27.01 -12.64
CA ILE A 28 2.94 26.38 -13.87
C ILE A 28 1.94 26.56 -15.00
N PRO A 29 2.29 27.25 -16.10
CA PRO A 29 1.45 27.35 -17.28
C PRO A 29 1.09 25.95 -17.82
N GLY A 30 -0.17 25.72 -18.22
CA GLY A 30 -0.65 24.40 -18.63
C GLY A 30 0.17 23.74 -19.76
N TYR A 31 0.79 24.53 -20.65
CA TYR A 31 1.66 24.00 -21.71
C TYR A 31 3.03 23.50 -21.19
N LEU A 32 3.52 24.03 -20.06
CA LEU A 32 4.73 23.56 -19.39
C LEU A 32 4.45 22.26 -18.64
N ASN A 33 3.26 22.11 -18.06
CA ASN A 33 2.83 20.83 -17.50
C ASN A 33 2.87 19.76 -18.60
N VAL A 34 2.27 20.01 -19.76
CA VAL A 34 2.34 19.12 -20.94
C VAL A 34 3.81 18.81 -21.35
N ALA A 35 4.68 19.82 -21.43
CA ALA A 35 6.06 19.64 -21.89
C ALA A 35 7.01 18.95 -20.88
N LEU A 36 6.80 19.15 -19.58
CA LEU A 36 7.64 18.56 -18.52
C LEU A 36 7.40 17.06 -18.35
N PHE A 37 6.24 16.58 -18.81
CA PHE A 37 5.65 15.36 -18.28
C PHE A 37 5.14 14.38 -19.36
N GLN A 38 4.79 14.84 -20.57
CA GLN A 38 4.19 13.98 -21.61
C GLN A 38 5.08 12.84 -22.14
N LEU A 39 6.39 12.89 -21.90
CA LEU A 39 7.33 11.87 -22.38
C LEU A 39 7.68 10.81 -21.32
N ASP A 40 7.26 10.98 -20.06
CA ASP A 40 7.52 9.99 -19.01
C ASP A 40 6.37 8.98 -18.91
N PRO A 41 6.61 7.68 -19.17
CA PRO A 41 5.60 6.64 -18.97
C PRO A 41 5.15 6.50 -17.50
N ASN A 42 5.86 7.10 -16.55
CA ASN A 42 5.54 7.13 -15.12
C ASN A 42 4.97 8.48 -14.66
N LEU A 43 4.56 9.36 -15.59
CA LEU A 43 3.98 10.66 -15.26
C LEU A 43 2.91 10.60 -14.17
N THR A 44 2.07 9.57 -14.20
CA THR A 44 0.98 9.43 -13.24
C THR A 44 1.49 9.31 -11.80
N ASP A 45 2.69 8.77 -11.59
CA ASP A 45 3.34 8.72 -10.28
C ASP A 45 3.67 10.15 -9.80
N ASP A 46 4.33 10.96 -10.64
CA ASP A 46 4.77 12.31 -10.28
C ASP A 46 3.61 13.28 -10.10
N VAL A 47 2.63 13.27 -11.01
CA VAL A 47 1.42 14.09 -10.88
C VAL A 47 0.60 13.66 -9.67
N GLY A 48 0.50 12.35 -9.42
CA GLY A 48 -0.12 11.80 -8.23
C GLY A 48 0.58 12.27 -6.96
N ASN A 49 1.92 12.21 -6.92
CA ASN A 49 2.75 12.66 -5.82
C ASN A 49 2.52 14.16 -5.51
N VAL A 50 2.61 15.03 -6.52
CA VAL A 50 2.38 16.47 -6.36
C VAL A 50 0.95 16.75 -5.86
N THR A 51 -0.05 16.06 -6.41
CA THR A 51 -1.45 16.18 -5.96
C THR A 51 -1.60 15.73 -4.52
N ALA A 52 -0.91 14.65 -4.12
CA ALA A 52 -0.98 14.11 -2.78
C ALA A 52 -0.37 15.06 -1.73
N LEU A 53 0.76 15.69 -2.06
CA LEU A 53 1.42 16.70 -1.22
C LEU A 53 0.54 17.93 -1.00
N LYS A 54 -0.33 18.31 -1.94
CA LYS A 54 -1.27 19.43 -1.73
C LYS A 54 -2.22 19.19 -0.56
N TRP A 55 -2.64 17.95 -0.33
CA TRP A 55 -3.46 17.59 0.82
C TRP A 55 -2.64 17.45 2.10
N MET A 56 -1.42 16.91 2.01
CA MET A 56 -0.55 16.68 3.16
C MET A 56 0.07 17.96 3.71
N ASN A 57 0.54 18.89 2.87
CA ASN A 57 1.26 20.08 3.32
C ASN A 57 0.47 20.95 4.30
N PRO A 58 -0.81 21.29 4.06
CA PRO A 58 -1.61 22.02 5.04
C PRO A 58 -1.86 21.24 6.33
N LEU A 59 -1.89 19.90 6.27
CA LEU A 59 -2.01 19.06 7.46
C LEU A 59 -0.73 19.11 8.28
N MET A 60 0.42 18.84 7.63
CA MET A 60 1.74 18.87 8.25
C MET A 60 2.03 20.24 8.87
N ALA A 61 1.77 21.32 8.14
CA ALA A 61 1.99 22.68 8.64
C ALA A 61 1.06 23.05 9.80
N ARG A 62 -0.24 22.73 9.73
CA ARG A 62 -1.20 23.06 10.81
C ARG A 62 -0.98 22.23 12.07
N GLN A 63 -0.58 20.97 11.92
CA GLN A 63 -0.44 20.03 13.04
C GLN A 63 1.01 19.86 13.52
N GLY A 64 1.98 20.51 12.86
CA GLY A 64 3.40 20.38 13.18
C GLY A 64 3.91 18.94 13.01
N LEU A 65 3.36 18.21 12.04
CA LEU A 65 3.74 16.82 11.79
C LEU A 65 4.94 16.75 10.87
N ASP A 66 5.85 15.84 11.21
CA ASP A 66 6.99 15.49 10.38
C ASP A 66 7.06 13.97 10.22
N PHE A 67 7.77 13.51 9.20
CA PHE A 67 8.07 12.10 9.04
C PHE A 67 8.91 11.62 10.22
N THR A 68 8.51 10.48 10.77
CA THR A 68 9.15 9.89 11.95
C THR A 68 9.48 8.42 11.76
N ARG A 69 9.12 7.85 10.60
CA ARG A 69 9.32 6.44 10.28
C ARG A 69 9.51 6.21 8.78
N LEU A 70 10.48 5.36 8.45
CA LEU A 70 10.67 4.82 7.11
C LEU A 70 10.10 3.41 7.01
N TYR A 71 9.17 3.20 6.08
CA TYR A 71 8.81 1.89 5.57
C TYR A 71 9.73 1.57 4.38
N PHE A 72 10.32 0.38 4.37
CA PHE A 72 11.19 -0.04 3.28
C PHE A 72 10.99 -1.49 2.87
N GLY A 73 10.82 -1.75 1.57
CA GLY A 73 10.76 -3.11 1.02
C GLY A 73 9.62 -3.32 0.01
N GLN A 74 9.43 -4.55 -0.46
CA GLN A 74 8.44 -4.86 -1.49
C GLN A 74 7.25 -5.60 -0.94
N GLU A 75 6.04 -5.13 -1.27
CA GLU A 75 4.80 -5.84 -0.94
C GLU A 75 4.36 -6.81 -2.04
N PHE A 76 4.54 -6.46 -3.31
CA PHE A 76 3.74 -7.05 -4.39
C PHE A 76 4.50 -8.00 -5.33
N CYS A 77 5.82 -7.91 -5.40
CA CYS A 77 6.59 -8.65 -6.41
C CYS A 77 7.85 -9.27 -5.82
N GLN A 78 7.89 -10.60 -5.80
CA GLN A 78 9.06 -11.36 -5.33
C GLN A 78 10.35 -11.09 -6.14
N ASN A 79 10.22 -10.66 -7.40
CA ASN A 79 11.39 -10.36 -8.26
C ASN A 79 11.99 -8.98 -7.96
N LEU A 80 11.26 -8.15 -7.21
CA LEU A 80 11.68 -6.80 -6.83
C LEU A 80 12.16 -6.75 -5.38
N THR A 81 12.02 -7.84 -4.62
CA THR A 81 12.49 -7.93 -3.22
C THR A 81 13.92 -7.40 -3.14
N PRO A 82 14.18 -6.39 -2.28
CA PRO A 82 15.51 -5.81 -2.19
C PRO A 82 16.50 -6.85 -1.66
N PRO A 83 17.76 -6.79 -2.07
CA PRO A 83 18.80 -7.60 -1.46
C PRO A 83 19.14 -7.05 -0.04
N PRO A 84 19.79 -7.84 0.83
CA PRO A 84 20.05 -7.44 2.23
C PRO A 84 20.82 -6.12 2.35
N GLU A 85 21.71 -5.83 1.41
CA GLU A 85 22.51 -4.61 1.40
C GLU A 85 21.64 -3.36 1.24
N GLU A 86 20.57 -3.42 0.44
CA GLU A 86 19.61 -2.31 0.31
C GLU A 86 18.78 -2.11 1.59
N VAL A 87 18.44 -3.20 2.29
CA VAL A 87 17.73 -3.13 3.57
C VAL A 87 18.61 -2.47 4.64
N GLU A 88 19.88 -2.85 4.70
CA GLU A 88 20.87 -2.25 5.60
C GLU A 88 21.09 -0.74 5.31
N MET A 89 21.21 -0.37 4.03
CA MET A 89 21.34 1.05 3.64
C MET A 89 20.10 1.86 4.04
N ALA A 90 18.90 1.33 3.78
CA ALA A 90 17.66 2.00 4.17
C ALA A 90 17.51 2.13 5.70
N TYR A 91 17.94 1.11 6.45
CA TYR A 91 17.98 1.16 7.91
C TYR A 91 18.89 2.30 8.39
N TYR A 92 20.14 2.38 7.92
CA TYR A 92 21.05 3.46 8.32
C TYR A 92 20.55 4.83 7.88
N PHE A 93 19.94 4.93 6.69
CA PHE A 93 19.29 6.17 6.25
C PHE A 93 18.24 6.62 7.27
N SER A 94 17.34 5.73 7.70
CA SER A 94 16.32 6.06 8.70
C SER A 94 16.95 6.57 10.01
N ARG A 95 18.03 5.93 10.47
CA ARG A 95 18.74 6.32 11.70
C ARG A 95 19.37 7.70 11.58
N GLN A 96 19.95 8.04 10.43
CA GLN A 96 20.54 9.36 10.19
C GLN A 96 19.49 10.48 10.24
N GLN A 97 18.25 10.19 9.82
CA GLN A 97 17.12 11.12 9.93
C GLN A 97 16.47 11.12 11.33
N GLY A 98 16.92 10.26 12.25
CA GLY A 98 16.26 10.07 13.55
C GLY A 98 14.91 9.36 13.46
N TRP A 99 14.62 8.70 12.34
CA TRP A 99 13.36 8.01 12.08
C TRP A 99 13.38 6.57 12.56
N GLN A 100 12.20 6.06 12.91
CA GLN A 100 11.95 4.64 13.10
C GLN A 100 12.02 3.88 11.77
N PHE A 101 12.17 2.55 11.83
CA PHE A 101 12.32 1.72 10.65
C PHE A 101 11.32 0.57 10.68
N THR A 102 10.68 0.30 9.55
CA THR A 102 9.75 -0.80 9.35
C THR A 102 10.12 -1.52 8.05
N TYR A 103 10.43 -2.81 8.16
CA TYR A 103 10.72 -3.63 6.98
C TYR A 103 9.44 -4.22 6.40
N VAL A 104 9.24 -4.05 5.10
CA VAL A 104 8.05 -4.50 4.38
C VAL A 104 8.39 -5.72 3.52
N THR A 105 7.71 -6.83 3.80
CA THR A 105 7.95 -8.10 3.11
C THR A 105 6.94 -8.34 1.99
N GLY A 106 7.33 -9.18 1.03
CA GLY A 106 6.50 -9.47 -0.14
C GLY A 106 5.39 -10.47 0.14
N GLY A 107 4.30 -10.35 -0.60
CA GLY A 107 3.27 -11.36 -0.72
C GLY A 107 3.59 -12.39 -1.81
N TYR A 108 2.93 -13.54 -1.72
CA TYR A 108 2.93 -14.60 -2.74
C TYR A 108 4.32 -15.15 -3.08
N LEU A 109 5.16 -15.35 -2.06
CA LEU A 109 6.55 -15.75 -2.24
C LEU A 109 6.66 -17.22 -2.67
N THR A 110 7.60 -17.50 -3.58
CA THR A 110 8.09 -18.87 -3.83
C THR A 110 9.13 -19.26 -2.79
N GLU A 111 9.45 -20.55 -2.67
CA GLU A 111 10.53 -21.03 -1.78
C GLU A 111 11.87 -20.29 -2.00
N PRO A 112 12.37 -20.08 -3.24
CA PRO A 112 13.57 -19.28 -3.44
C PRO A 112 13.44 -17.82 -2.97
N SER A 113 12.26 -17.23 -3.13
CA SER A 113 12.02 -15.85 -2.69
C SER A 113 11.87 -15.74 -1.17
N LEU A 114 11.33 -16.76 -0.50
CA LEU A 114 11.31 -16.85 0.95
C LEU A 114 12.74 -16.86 1.53
N GLU A 115 13.68 -17.50 0.84
CA GLU A 115 15.09 -17.51 1.27
C GLU A 115 15.75 -16.13 1.13
N VAL A 116 15.42 -15.36 0.10
CA VAL A 116 15.86 -13.96 0.01
C VAL A 116 15.27 -13.15 1.16
N THR A 117 13.98 -13.32 1.46
CA THR A 117 13.35 -12.67 2.61
C THR A 117 13.99 -13.10 3.93
N ARG A 118 14.33 -14.38 4.11
CA ARG A 118 15.06 -14.86 5.30
C ARG A 118 16.35 -14.09 5.49
N ARG A 119 17.19 -13.98 4.46
CA ARG A 119 18.46 -13.24 4.53
C ARG A 119 18.28 -11.77 4.88
N ASN A 120 17.20 -11.14 4.41
CA ASN A 120 16.85 -9.77 4.80
C ASN A 120 16.46 -9.68 6.27
N LEU A 121 15.70 -10.65 6.79
CA LEU A 121 15.33 -10.72 8.21
C LEU A 121 16.54 -11.01 9.11
N GLU A 122 17.47 -11.87 8.68
CA GLU A 122 18.73 -12.13 9.39
C GLU A 122 19.56 -10.85 9.49
N LYS A 123 19.75 -10.15 8.36
CA LYS A 123 20.44 -8.86 8.34
C LYS A 123 19.74 -7.83 9.23
N LEU A 124 18.41 -7.78 9.21
CA LEU A 124 17.66 -6.87 10.06
C LEU A 124 17.79 -7.21 11.54
N ALA A 125 17.80 -8.49 11.91
CA ALA A 125 17.97 -8.94 13.29
C ALA A 125 19.36 -8.60 13.84
N GLU A 126 20.40 -8.60 13.00
CA GLU A 126 21.73 -8.10 13.36
C GLU A 126 21.72 -6.60 13.68
N LEU A 127 20.91 -5.81 12.97
CA LEU A 127 20.86 -4.36 13.06
C LEU A 127 19.91 -3.84 14.14
N GLU A 128 18.77 -4.50 14.32
CA GLU A 128 17.69 -4.15 15.25
C GLU A 128 16.90 -5.42 15.62
N PRO A 129 17.25 -6.09 16.74
CA PRO A 129 16.61 -7.34 17.17
C PRO A 129 15.09 -7.21 17.42
N THR A 130 14.58 -6.01 17.69
CA THR A 130 13.16 -5.74 17.94
C THR A 130 12.47 -5.04 16.77
N ALA A 131 13.00 -5.20 15.56
CA ALA A 131 12.53 -4.49 14.38
C ALA A 131 11.04 -4.73 14.12
N GLU A 132 10.37 -3.67 13.65
CA GLU A 132 9.02 -3.77 13.13
C GLU A 132 9.04 -4.34 11.71
N VAL A 133 8.22 -5.37 11.48
CA VAL A 133 8.15 -6.05 10.18
C VAL A 133 6.71 -6.20 9.74
N VAL A 134 6.40 -5.65 8.56
CA VAL A 134 5.13 -5.84 7.87
C VAL A 134 5.19 -7.15 7.09
N PHE A 135 4.38 -8.13 7.52
CA PHE A 135 4.27 -9.42 6.84
C PHE A 135 3.09 -9.42 5.85
N ASN A 136 3.36 -9.77 4.59
CA ASN A 136 2.34 -9.94 3.55
C ASN A 136 2.16 -11.40 3.10
N ASP A 137 2.83 -12.33 3.78
CA ASP A 137 2.77 -13.76 3.51
C ASP A 137 2.80 -14.57 4.81
N TRP A 138 1.92 -15.57 4.94
CA TRP A 138 1.83 -16.40 6.14
C TRP A 138 3.07 -17.27 6.37
N GLY A 139 3.78 -17.65 5.30
CA GLY A 139 5.06 -18.33 5.38
C GLY A 139 6.14 -17.45 6.00
N VAL A 140 6.16 -16.16 5.66
CA VAL A 140 7.04 -15.18 6.30
C VAL A 140 6.67 -14.99 7.76
N PHE A 141 5.39 -14.84 8.09
CA PHE A 141 4.96 -14.71 9.48
C PHE A 141 5.34 -15.94 10.33
N ARG A 142 5.14 -17.14 9.79
CA ARG A 142 5.55 -18.39 10.44
C ARG A 142 7.06 -18.44 10.67
N MET A 143 7.84 -17.99 9.68
CA MET A 143 9.31 -17.91 9.79
C MET A 143 9.72 -16.90 10.87
N MET A 144 9.14 -15.71 10.90
CA MET A 144 9.38 -14.71 11.95
C MET A 144 9.12 -15.27 13.34
N ARG A 145 7.95 -15.90 13.55
CA ARG A 145 7.61 -16.48 14.85
C ARG A 145 8.55 -17.59 15.33
N ARG A 146 9.21 -18.29 14.40
CA ARG A 146 10.11 -19.41 14.72
C ARG A 146 11.54 -18.93 14.94
N ASP A 147 12.02 -18.07 14.06
CA ASP A 147 13.43 -17.74 13.93
C ASP A 147 13.76 -16.32 14.46
N PHE A 148 12.77 -15.43 14.50
CA PHE A 148 12.91 -14.02 14.90
C PHE A 148 11.78 -13.60 15.86
N PRO A 149 11.62 -14.26 17.02
CA PRO A 149 10.46 -14.09 17.90
C PRO A 149 10.35 -12.69 18.53
N ASP A 150 11.44 -11.92 18.56
CA ASP A 150 11.50 -10.57 19.14
C ASP A 150 11.08 -9.46 18.16
N PHE A 151 10.92 -9.78 16.87
CA PHE A 151 10.37 -8.84 15.91
C PHE A 151 8.94 -8.46 16.26
N VAL A 152 8.57 -7.24 15.89
CA VAL A 152 7.22 -6.69 16.08
C VAL A 152 6.41 -6.89 14.79
N PRO A 153 5.47 -7.85 14.74
CA PRO A 153 4.75 -8.16 13.52
C PRO A 153 3.58 -7.21 13.28
N ILE A 154 3.54 -6.64 12.09
CA ILE A 154 2.42 -5.86 11.54
C ILE A 154 1.83 -6.64 10.37
N MET A 155 0.52 -6.86 10.38
CA MET A 155 -0.17 -7.53 9.29
C MET A 155 -0.33 -6.57 8.12
N GLY A 156 0.33 -6.85 7.00
CA GLY A 156 0.30 -5.98 5.84
C GLY A 156 -1.04 -5.99 5.11
N ARG A 157 -1.28 -4.94 4.32
CA ARG A 157 -2.55 -4.72 3.63
C ARG A 157 -2.97 -5.90 2.75
N ILE A 158 -2.05 -6.68 2.19
CA ILE A 158 -2.39 -7.81 1.31
C ILE A 158 -3.25 -8.88 2.03
N LEU A 159 -3.12 -9.03 3.36
CA LEU A 159 -3.75 -10.12 4.11
C LEU A 159 -5.10 -9.77 4.76
N ASN A 160 -5.50 -8.49 4.77
CA ASN A 160 -6.66 -7.99 5.53
C ASN A 160 -8.03 -8.18 4.83
N LYS A 161 -8.04 -8.76 3.61
CA LYS A 161 -9.22 -8.96 2.75
C LYS A 161 -10.11 -7.73 2.54
N GLN A 162 -9.58 -6.53 2.75
CA GLN A 162 -10.30 -5.28 2.53
C GLN A 162 -10.78 -5.17 1.09
N VAL A 163 -12.02 -4.74 0.89
CA VAL A 163 -12.52 -4.33 -0.43
C VAL A 163 -11.96 -2.95 -0.73
N ARG A 164 -11.29 -2.78 -1.87
CA ARG A 164 -10.50 -1.57 -2.14
C ARG A 164 -11.11 -0.62 -3.15
N LEU A 165 -11.99 -1.14 -3.99
CA LEU A 165 -12.73 -0.37 -4.97
C LEU A 165 -14.17 -0.85 -4.97
N ASN A 166 -15.01 -0.24 -4.14
CA ASN A 166 -16.46 -0.35 -4.27
C ASN A 166 -16.95 0.89 -5.03
N LEU A 167 -17.47 0.69 -6.24
CA LEU A 167 -17.97 1.77 -7.07
C LEU A 167 -19.40 2.19 -6.70
N PHE A 168 -20.11 1.38 -5.92
CA PHE A 168 -21.52 1.63 -5.59
C PHE A 168 -21.70 2.45 -4.31
N THR A 169 -20.63 3.14 -3.88
CA THR A 169 -20.61 3.94 -2.66
C THR A 169 -21.24 5.32 -2.83
N GLU A 170 -21.35 5.81 -4.06
CA GLU A 170 -21.87 7.16 -4.35
C GLU A 170 -23.38 7.21 -4.50
N THR A 171 -23.98 8.24 -3.90
CA THR A 171 -25.43 8.40 -3.84
C THR A 171 -25.96 8.74 -5.23
N GLY A 172 -26.74 7.84 -5.82
CA GLY A 172 -27.30 8.00 -7.18
C GLY A 172 -27.01 6.83 -8.10
N ASP A 173 -25.99 6.03 -7.81
CA ASP A 173 -25.72 4.81 -8.57
C ASP A 173 -26.74 3.73 -8.25
N GLU A 174 -27.27 3.09 -9.29
CA GLU A 174 -28.11 1.90 -9.14
C GLU A 174 -27.27 0.74 -8.60
N LEU A 175 -27.71 0.17 -7.48
CA LEU A 175 -27.09 -1.02 -6.91
C LEU A 175 -27.29 -2.22 -7.87
N PRO A 176 -26.26 -3.04 -8.14
CA PRO A 176 -26.36 -4.17 -9.06
C PRO A 176 -27.02 -5.39 -8.38
N ILE A 177 -28.20 -5.20 -7.79
CA ILE A 177 -28.94 -6.24 -7.07
C ILE A 177 -30.35 -6.41 -7.64
N SER A 178 -30.77 -7.67 -7.75
CA SER A 178 -32.20 -7.96 -7.83
C SER A 178 -32.82 -7.69 -6.46
N ARG A 179 -33.94 -6.97 -6.47
CA ARG A 179 -34.75 -6.70 -5.27
C ARG A 179 -35.90 -7.69 -5.11
N ASP A 180 -35.96 -8.72 -5.96
CA ASP A 180 -37.00 -9.73 -5.89
C ASP A 180 -36.94 -10.42 -4.52
N SER A 181 -38.04 -10.39 -3.78
CA SER A 181 -38.17 -10.95 -2.43
C SER A 181 -37.38 -10.24 -1.32
N ILE A 182 -36.84 -9.03 -1.56
CA ILE A 182 -36.19 -8.21 -0.54
C ILE A 182 -37.17 -7.16 0.00
N ASN A 183 -37.53 -7.27 1.28
CA ASN A 183 -38.51 -6.39 1.96
C ASN A 183 -37.89 -5.13 2.60
N LEU A 184 -36.64 -4.79 2.26
CA LEU A 184 -35.95 -3.60 2.75
C LEU A 184 -36.17 -2.41 1.81
N SER A 185 -36.19 -1.21 2.37
CA SER A 185 -36.12 0.01 1.57
C SER A 185 -34.79 0.10 0.82
N TYR A 186 -34.75 0.93 -0.22
CA TYR A 186 -33.52 1.15 -0.99
C TYR A 186 -32.39 1.69 -0.11
N GLU A 187 -32.72 2.59 0.82
CA GLU A 187 -31.77 3.21 1.74
C GLU A 187 -31.19 2.20 2.73
N GLU A 188 -32.04 1.34 3.32
CA GLU A 188 -31.57 0.26 4.21
C GLU A 188 -30.68 -0.74 3.47
N LEU A 189 -31.04 -1.13 2.24
CA LEU A 189 -30.21 -2.02 1.42
C LEU A 189 -28.84 -1.41 1.14
N ARG A 190 -28.83 -0.14 0.78
CA ARG A 190 -27.62 0.61 0.49
C ARG A 190 -26.72 0.69 1.73
N SER A 191 -27.29 1.04 2.88
CA SER A 191 -26.53 1.10 4.15
C SER A 191 -25.90 -0.25 4.45
N ASN A 192 -26.69 -1.33 4.42
CA ASN A 192 -26.20 -2.68 4.71
C ASN A 192 -25.07 -3.12 3.76
N GLN A 193 -25.12 -2.74 2.49
CA GLN A 193 -24.05 -3.03 1.53
C GLN A 193 -22.79 -2.24 1.84
N ILE A 194 -22.91 -0.94 2.10
CA ILE A 194 -21.77 -0.09 2.47
C ILE A 194 -21.09 -0.65 3.71
N ASP A 195 -21.87 -1.04 4.73
CA ASP A 195 -21.36 -1.62 5.96
C ASP A 195 -20.64 -2.96 5.69
N ALA A 196 -21.21 -3.83 4.86
CA ALA A 196 -20.55 -5.07 4.45
C ALA A 196 -19.21 -4.85 3.69
N TYR A 197 -19.09 -3.76 2.93
CA TYR A 197 -17.85 -3.42 2.20
C TYR A 197 -16.82 -2.68 3.05
N ARG A 198 -17.25 -2.10 4.17
CA ARG A 198 -16.39 -1.47 5.18
C ARG A 198 -15.74 -2.50 6.11
N ASP A 199 -16.37 -3.67 6.25
CA ASP A 199 -15.87 -4.76 7.06
C ASP A 199 -14.60 -5.41 6.46
N VAL A 200 -13.79 -6.00 7.34
CA VAL A 200 -12.51 -6.62 7.05
C VAL A 200 -12.40 -7.95 7.79
N ASN A 201 -11.52 -8.85 7.33
CA ASN A 201 -11.45 -10.19 7.93
C ASN A 201 -11.13 -10.20 9.43
N ILE A 202 -10.46 -9.16 9.92
CA ILE A 202 -10.08 -8.99 11.34
C ILE A 202 -11.26 -8.71 12.26
N SER A 203 -12.41 -8.28 11.74
CA SER A 203 -13.64 -8.15 12.54
C SER A 203 -14.25 -9.51 12.88
N ASN A 204 -13.76 -10.60 12.29
CA ASN A 204 -14.18 -11.94 12.66
C ASN A 204 -13.76 -12.25 14.11
N PRO A 205 -14.72 -12.53 15.02
CA PRO A 205 -14.45 -12.71 16.45
C PRO A 205 -13.61 -13.95 16.76
N ASP A 206 -13.54 -14.93 15.87
CA ASP A 206 -12.69 -16.11 16.03
C ASP A 206 -11.26 -15.85 15.55
N TYR A 207 -11.08 -14.94 14.58
CA TYR A 207 -9.79 -14.68 13.97
C TYR A 207 -8.94 -13.68 14.78
N LEU A 208 -9.55 -12.63 15.30
CA LEU A 208 -8.86 -11.57 16.05
C LEU A 208 -8.09 -12.09 17.29
N PRO A 209 -8.66 -12.98 18.14
CA PRO A 209 -7.93 -13.53 19.29
C PRO A 209 -6.66 -14.29 18.90
N HIS A 210 -6.66 -14.95 17.74
CA HIS A 210 -5.48 -15.63 17.23
C HIS A 210 -4.38 -14.65 16.84
N LEU A 211 -4.71 -13.55 16.16
CA LEU A 211 -3.74 -12.51 15.82
C LEU A 211 -3.09 -11.93 17.08
N HIS A 212 -3.87 -11.63 18.12
CA HIS A 212 -3.35 -11.18 19.41
C HIS A 212 -2.45 -12.23 20.08
N ALA A 213 -2.90 -13.48 20.12
CA ALA A 213 -2.11 -14.58 20.70
C ALA A 213 -0.79 -14.83 19.94
N TRP A 214 -0.73 -14.47 18.67
CA TRP A 214 0.48 -14.54 17.85
C TRP A 214 1.33 -13.27 17.91
N GLY A 215 0.94 -12.28 18.72
CA GLY A 215 1.71 -11.06 18.95
C GLY A 215 1.57 -10.00 17.87
N VAL A 216 0.61 -10.11 16.95
CA VAL A 216 0.35 -9.08 15.93
C VAL A 216 -0.04 -7.77 16.60
N ARG A 217 0.73 -6.71 16.32
CA ARG A 217 0.61 -5.41 16.99
C ARG A 217 -0.21 -4.39 16.20
N GLY A 218 -0.28 -4.56 14.89
CA GLY A 218 -0.92 -3.62 14.01
C GLY A 218 -1.30 -4.22 12.68
N ILE A 219 -2.07 -3.45 11.92
CA ILE A 219 -2.60 -3.82 10.62
C ILE A 219 -2.49 -2.59 9.73
N ASP A 220 -1.92 -2.78 8.56
CA ASP A 220 -1.93 -1.76 7.52
C ASP A 220 -3.12 -1.98 6.57
N MET A 221 -3.70 -0.88 6.10
CA MET A 221 -4.88 -0.84 5.26
C MET A 221 -4.73 0.24 4.18
N ASP A 222 -5.61 0.19 3.19
CA ASP A 222 -5.73 1.24 2.18
C ASP A 222 -6.84 2.22 2.58
N ILE A 223 -6.68 3.49 2.22
CA ILE A 223 -7.83 4.41 2.16
C ILE A 223 -8.72 3.93 1.01
N THR A 224 -10.03 3.83 1.22
CA THR A 224 -10.99 3.29 0.23
C THR A 224 -12.23 4.18 0.10
N PRO A 225 -12.96 4.14 -1.04
CA PRO A 225 -14.15 4.95 -1.26
C PRO A 225 -15.24 4.77 -0.19
N GLN A 226 -15.50 3.52 0.22
CA GLN A 226 -16.48 3.21 1.26
C GLN A 226 -15.97 3.49 2.68
N GLY A 227 -14.66 3.69 2.86
CA GLY A 227 -14.01 3.73 4.17
C GLY A 227 -13.83 2.34 4.78
N VAL A 228 -13.50 2.31 6.06
CA VAL A 228 -13.34 1.07 6.85
C VAL A 228 -14.15 1.19 8.11
N GLU A 229 -14.87 0.14 8.46
CA GLU A 229 -15.56 0.05 9.75
C GLU A 229 -14.50 -0.21 10.81
N ARG A 230 -14.40 0.70 11.78
CA ARG A 230 -13.46 0.59 12.88
C ARG A 230 -14.25 0.53 14.19
N PRO A 231 -14.13 -0.53 15.00
CA PRO A 231 -14.68 -0.53 16.35
C PRO A 231 -13.98 0.55 17.19
N GLU A 232 -14.62 1.03 18.26
CA GLU A 232 -14.09 2.15 19.05
C GLU A 232 -12.66 1.91 19.59
N ASP A 233 -12.34 0.65 19.90
CA ASP A 233 -11.03 0.21 20.39
C ASP A 233 -10.02 -0.08 19.26
N GLY A 234 -10.42 0.05 17.99
CA GLY A 234 -9.58 -0.27 16.83
C GLY A 234 -9.05 -1.70 16.84
N TRP A 235 -9.84 -2.65 17.35
CA TRP A 235 -9.45 -4.04 17.56
C TRP A 235 -8.26 -4.20 18.53
N ASN A 236 -7.96 -3.19 19.36
CA ASN A 236 -6.74 -3.11 20.19
C ASN A 236 -5.44 -3.31 19.39
N MET A 237 -5.41 -2.81 18.15
CA MET A 237 -4.26 -2.88 17.26
C MET A 237 -3.91 -1.48 16.72
N GLN A 238 -2.65 -1.29 16.35
CA GLN A 238 -2.23 -0.11 15.61
C GLN A 238 -2.79 -0.17 14.18
N LEU A 239 -3.44 0.89 13.70
CA LEU A 239 -3.91 0.98 12.32
C LEU A 239 -3.04 1.94 11.50
N GLY A 240 -2.50 1.41 10.41
CA GLY A 240 -1.79 2.15 9.37
C GLY A 240 -2.63 2.30 8.12
N PHE A 241 -2.63 3.49 7.50
CA PHE A 241 -3.30 3.72 6.22
C PHE A 241 -2.32 4.20 5.16
N TYR A 242 -2.26 3.49 4.03
CA TYR A 242 -1.50 3.90 2.85
C TYR A 242 -2.19 5.04 2.11
N TYR A 243 -1.40 6.04 1.71
CA TYR A 243 -1.84 7.22 0.96
C TYR A 243 -0.75 7.66 -0.03
N PRO A 244 -1.05 8.06 -1.27
CA PRO A 244 -2.37 8.14 -1.90
C PRO A 244 -2.73 6.87 -2.68
N TRP A 245 -1.83 5.89 -2.78
CA TRP A 245 -1.99 4.72 -3.64
C TRP A 245 -2.60 3.55 -2.88
N GLY A 246 -3.75 3.09 -3.38
CA GLY A 246 -4.32 1.78 -3.04
C GLY A 246 -4.07 0.78 -4.16
N PHE A 247 -3.92 -0.50 -3.83
CA PHE A 247 -4.01 -1.55 -4.85
C PHE A 247 -5.46 -2.04 -4.98
N ILE A 248 -5.84 -2.69 -6.08
CA ILE A 248 -7.19 -3.25 -6.27
C ILE A 248 -7.09 -4.77 -6.37
N ALA A 249 -6.15 -5.21 -7.18
CA ALA A 249 -5.89 -6.61 -7.45
C ALA A 249 -4.39 -6.81 -7.63
N THR A 250 -3.90 -7.95 -7.16
CA THR A 250 -2.52 -8.37 -7.35
C THR A 250 -2.51 -9.87 -7.58
N ALA A 251 -1.53 -10.35 -8.35
CA ALA A 251 -1.45 -11.76 -8.71
C ALA A 251 0.00 -12.23 -8.77
N ARG A 252 0.20 -13.51 -9.07
CA ARG A 252 1.53 -14.09 -9.27
C ARG A 252 1.99 -14.02 -10.72
N ASN A 253 1.05 -14.12 -11.66
CA ASN A 253 1.28 -13.76 -13.06
C ASN A 253 1.44 -12.24 -13.18
N CYS A 254 2.26 -11.81 -14.13
CA CYS A 254 2.68 -10.42 -14.24
C CYS A 254 2.47 -9.93 -15.67
N PRO A 255 1.36 -9.20 -15.93
CA PRO A 255 1.09 -8.68 -17.26
C PRO A 255 2.18 -7.71 -17.75
N THR A 256 2.77 -6.90 -16.85
CA THR A 256 3.89 -6.02 -17.24
C THR A 256 5.12 -6.83 -17.67
N ALA A 257 5.45 -7.94 -17.00
CA ALA A 257 6.51 -8.85 -17.46
C ALA A 257 6.12 -9.59 -18.77
N GLY A 258 4.82 -9.75 -19.00
CA GLY A 258 4.21 -10.23 -20.25
C GLY A 258 4.61 -9.45 -21.49
N THR A 259 4.93 -8.17 -21.35
CA THR A 259 5.39 -7.32 -22.46
C THR A 259 6.73 -7.79 -23.05
N LEU A 260 7.57 -8.43 -22.25
CA LEU A 260 8.84 -9.02 -22.69
C LEU A 260 8.74 -10.54 -22.93
N ASP A 261 7.82 -11.22 -22.24
CA ASP A 261 7.58 -12.67 -22.37
C ASP A 261 6.09 -12.97 -22.12
N VAL A 262 5.31 -13.07 -23.20
CA VAL A 262 3.84 -13.19 -23.20
C VAL A 262 3.31 -14.29 -22.26
N THR A 263 4.06 -15.37 -22.10
CA THR A 263 3.65 -16.48 -21.23
C THR A 263 3.58 -16.08 -19.74
N ARG A 264 4.32 -15.05 -19.31
CA ARG A 264 4.27 -14.51 -17.94
C ARG A 264 2.93 -13.83 -17.60
N MET A 265 2.10 -13.54 -18.61
CA MET A 265 0.73 -13.08 -18.41
C MET A 265 -0.18 -14.20 -17.88
N PHE A 266 0.12 -15.46 -18.20
CA PHE A 266 -0.75 -16.60 -17.93
C PHE A 266 -0.20 -17.54 -16.85
N MET A 267 1.12 -17.61 -16.72
CA MET A 267 1.75 -18.51 -15.76
C MET A 267 3.02 -17.92 -15.15
N MET A 268 3.34 -18.40 -13.95
CA MET A 268 4.64 -18.13 -13.36
C MET A 268 5.76 -18.87 -14.07
N LYS A 269 6.95 -18.28 -14.04
CA LYS A 269 8.18 -18.87 -14.57
C LYS A 269 9.30 -18.72 -13.58
N ASP A 270 10.07 -19.79 -13.41
CA ASP A 270 11.31 -19.82 -12.61
C ASP A 270 12.51 -19.17 -13.33
N LYS A 271 12.28 -18.52 -14.47
CA LYS A 271 13.31 -17.75 -15.18
C LYS A 271 13.45 -16.36 -14.56
N PRO A 272 14.62 -15.72 -14.65
CA PRO A 272 14.79 -14.32 -14.25
C PRO A 272 13.79 -13.39 -14.94
N CYS A 273 13.23 -12.45 -14.19
CA CYS A 273 12.38 -11.40 -14.71
C CYS A 273 13.24 -10.23 -15.21
N GLY A 274 12.96 -9.71 -16.40
CA GLY A 274 13.62 -8.50 -16.93
C GLY A 274 13.21 -7.19 -16.24
N LYS A 275 12.30 -7.26 -15.26
CA LYS A 275 11.78 -6.15 -14.45
C LYS A 275 11.31 -4.94 -15.29
N PRO A 276 10.52 -5.11 -16.38
CA PRO A 276 10.07 -3.99 -17.22
C PRO A 276 9.23 -2.96 -16.46
N CYS A 277 8.59 -3.37 -15.36
CA CYS A 277 7.87 -2.49 -14.44
C CYS A 277 8.72 -1.34 -13.86
N ARG A 278 10.05 -1.50 -13.75
CA ARG A 278 10.96 -0.40 -13.34
C ARG A 278 11.04 0.73 -14.36
N LYS A 279 10.61 0.49 -15.59
CA LYS A 279 10.69 1.46 -16.69
C LYS A 279 9.31 1.98 -17.10
N TYR A 280 8.30 1.12 -17.08
CA TYR A 280 6.99 1.41 -17.66
C TYR A 280 5.85 1.04 -16.72
N ASN A 281 4.89 1.95 -16.61
CA ASN A 281 3.53 1.66 -16.16
C ASN A 281 2.67 1.26 -17.35
N CYS A 282 1.69 0.38 -17.12
CA CYS A 282 0.65 0.08 -18.10
C CYS A 282 -0.67 0.61 -17.56
N SER A 283 -1.29 1.60 -18.19
CA SER A 283 -2.60 2.09 -17.76
C SER A 283 -3.68 1.39 -18.58
N PRO A 284 -4.31 0.29 -18.10
CA PRO A 284 -5.39 -0.33 -18.84
C PRO A 284 -6.55 0.66 -18.94
N ASN A 285 -7.00 0.93 -20.16
CA ASN A 285 -8.23 1.67 -20.37
C ASN A 285 -9.40 0.69 -20.18
N LEU A 286 -9.99 0.68 -18.99
CA LEU A 286 -11.17 -0.12 -18.72
C LEU A 286 -12.39 0.78 -18.89
N LEU A 287 -13.10 0.62 -20.01
CA LEU A 287 -14.28 1.42 -20.37
C LEU A 287 -15.40 1.38 -19.31
N GLN A 288 -15.38 0.42 -18.39
CA GLN A 288 -16.35 0.32 -17.30
C GLN A 288 -16.00 1.17 -16.07
N PHE A 289 -14.84 1.86 -16.06
CA PHE A 289 -14.33 2.57 -14.89
C PHE A 289 -13.90 3.98 -15.29
N ASP A 290 -14.53 5.00 -14.71
CA ASP A 290 -14.12 6.40 -14.87
C ASP A 290 -12.84 6.70 -14.07
N THR A 291 -12.57 5.93 -13.01
CA THR A 291 -11.36 6.05 -12.21
C THR A 291 -10.15 5.44 -12.96
N PRO A 292 -9.09 6.22 -13.24
CA PRO A 292 -7.90 5.69 -13.90
C PRO A 292 -7.21 4.62 -13.07
N LEU A 293 -7.00 3.45 -13.67
CA LEU A 293 -6.26 2.35 -13.05
C LEU A 293 -4.87 2.23 -13.66
N ILE A 294 -3.89 1.87 -12.85
CA ILE A 294 -2.49 1.77 -13.26
C ILE A 294 -1.97 0.39 -12.90
N MET A 295 -1.57 -0.37 -13.92
CA MET A 295 -0.94 -1.66 -13.75
C MET A 295 0.58 -1.52 -13.71
N ARG A 296 1.16 -1.89 -12.57
CA ARG A 296 2.61 -1.92 -12.38
C ARG A 296 3.04 -3.28 -11.84
N GLY A 297 3.81 -4.00 -12.65
CA GLY A 297 4.20 -5.36 -12.32
C GLY A 297 2.97 -6.29 -12.32
N PRO A 298 2.75 -7.08 -11.26
CA PRO A 298 1.58 -7.93 -11.16
C PRO A 298 0.35 -7.24 -10.54
N THR A 299 0.45 -5.96 -10.19
CA THR A 299 -0.54 -5.28 -9.36
C THR A 299 -1.22 -4.15 -10.12
N LEU A 300 -2.53 -4.04 -9.90
CA LEU A 300 -3.36 -2.94 -10.35
C LEU A 300 -3.54 -1.96 -9.19
N PHE A 301 -3.22 -0.70 -9.43
CA PHE A 301 -3.28 0.40 -8.48
C PHE A 301 -4.30 1.45 -8.91
N VAL A 302 -4.70 2.24 -7.93
CA VAL A 302 -5.62 3.36 -8.08
C VAL A 302 -5.20 4.48 -7.14
N PHE A 303 -5.42 5.70 -7.60
CA PHE A 303 -5.16 6.90 -6.84
C PHE A 303 -6.36 7.22 -5.96
N HIS A 304 -6.21 7.13 -4.65
CA HIS A 304 -7.29 7.28 -3.66
C HIS A 304 -7.23 8.62 -2.91
N ALA A 305 -6.54 9.63 -3.44
CA ALA A 305 -6.35 10.89 -2.71
C ALA A 305 -7.67 11.60 -2.39
N ASP A 306 -8.66 11.52 -3.28
CA ASP A 306 -9.97 12.16 -3.11
C ASP A 306 -10.76 11.57 -1.92
N TYR A 307 -10.45 10.34 -1.50
CA TYR A 307 -11.10 9.67 -0.37
C TYR A 307 -10.37 9.91 0.96
N ALA A 308 -9.28 10.67 0.98
CA ALA A 308 -8.46 10.88 2.17
C ALA A 308 -8.99 11.98 3.11
N ALA A 309 -9.94 12.82 2.66
CA ALA A 309 -10.45 13.94 3.45
C ALA A 309 -10.97 13.54 4.86
N PRO A 310 -11.74 12.45 5.04
CA PRO A 310 -12.16 12.01 6.38
C PRO A 310 -11.00 11.65 7.31
N TYR A 311 -9.90 11.13 6.76
CA TYR A 311 -8.70 10.77 7.50
C TYR A 311 -7.93 12.02 7.94
N PHE A 312 -7.84 13.03 7.08
CA PHE A 312 -7.16 14.29 7.41
C PHE A 312 -7.97 15.21 8.33
N ASN A 313 -9.29 15.11 8.29
CA ASN A 313 -10.20 15.89 9.13
C ASN A 313 -10.47 15.24 10.49
N GLY A 314 -9.84 14.10 10.80
CA GLY A 314 -9.98 13.40 12.08
C GLY A 314 -11.30 12.66 12.28
N GLN A 315 -12.07 12.44 11.20
CA GLN A 315 -13.31 11.65 11.24
C GLN A 315 -13.02 10.16 11.35
N VAL A 316 -11.91 9.70 10.78
CA VAL A 316 -11.39 8.33 10.93
C VAL A 316 -10.22 8.36 11.90
N LYS A 317 -10.28 7.52 12.94
CA LYS A 317 -9.16 7.32 13.86
C LYS A 317 -8.16 6.36 13.25
N TYR A 318 -6.88 6.70 13.32
CA TYR A 318 -5.76 5.83 12.96
C TYR A 318 -4.51 6.31 13.67
N GLU A 319 -3.58 5.38 13.83
CA GLU A 319 -2.35 5.61 14.56
C GLU A 319 -1.25 6.06 13.60
N ARG A 320 -1.26 5.60 12.35
CA ARG A 320 -0.21 5.85 11.36
C ARG A 320 -0.77 6.17 9.97
N LEU A 321 -0.26 7.23 9.35
CA LEU A 321 -0.43 7.50 7.92
C LEU A 321 0.86 7.13 7.20
N ILE A 322 0.77 6.29 6.18
CA ILE A 322 1.91 5.78 5.41
C ILE A 322 1.88 6.45 4.05
N TYR A 323 2.68 7.51 3.91
CA TYR A 323 2.82 8.22 2.67
C TYR A 323 3.67 7.43 1.67
N GLN A 324 3.10 7.20 0.50
CA GLN A 324 3.69 6.46 -0.59
C GLN A 324 3.81 7.40 -1.80
N PRO A 325 4.95 8.10 -1.97
CA PRO A 325 5.09 9.08 -3.05
C PRO A 325 4.97 8.45 -4.44
N TYR A 326 5.40 7.19 -4.59
CA TYR A 326 5.42 6.46 -5.85
C TYR A 326 4.69 5.13 -5.74
N ILE A 327 4.10 4.67 -6.84
CA ILE A 327 3.56 3.30 -6.93
C ILE A 327 4.71 2.32 -6.62
N PRO A 328 4.53 1.37 -5.68
CA PRO A 328 5.62 0.54 -5.18
C PRO A 328 6.25 -0.31 -6.30
N LEU A 329 7.59 -0.27 -6.33
CA LEU A 329 8.48 -0.69 -7.41
C LEU A 329 9.63 -1.56 -6.98
#